data_AF-D8Q2K2-F1
#
_entry.id   AF-D8Q2K2-F1
#
_cell.length_a   1.000
_cell.length_b   1.000
_cell.length_c   1.000
_cell.angle_alpha   90.00
_cell.angle_beta   90.00
_cell.angle_gamma   90.00
#
_symmetry.space_group_name_H-M   'P 1'
#
loop_
_entity.id
_entity.type
_entity.pdbx_description
1 polymer ?
#
loop_
_entity_poly.entity_id
_entity_poly.type
_entity_poly.pdbx_seq_one_letter_code
_entity_poly.pdbx_strand_id
1 'polypeptide(L)'
;MPWSSTHSGWRSRATPYNGPTPDLAAAELKFAVKISAPAGEYPLLAVFAGPSSSSTPSSPSPSSPSPESNFAIDAKGHVLRLAPEDFTALTALARGVDAMHDAGVYDAERRGAWRVKSPITCRPFHVLLVPQPPESAAVAVAAAQELGKDPVEGLGDPARASGGPASARAEAIAEGELSAVEGTPTPVEDPKPTLRRTSVYAFKKENAELSTPVGELTQLPAALVEFFGLAEEAQGEGEADKEVLDKVNALLRGER
;
A
#
# COMPACT_ATOMS: atom_id res chain seq x y z
N MET A 1 20.55 -9.50 -22.19
CA MET A 1 20.52 -10.89 -21.67
C MET A 1 19.10 -11.16 -21.19
N PRO A 2 18.58 -12.39 -21.30
CA PRO A 2 17.29 -12.72 -20.68
C PRO A 2 17.38 -12.44 -19.18
N TRP A 3 16.35 -11.81 -18.62
CA TRP A 3 16.25 -11.60 -17.18
C TRP A 3 16.15 -12.94 -16.46
N SER A 4 16.86 -13.08 -15.35
CA SER A 4 16.74 -14.22 -14.44
C SER A 4 16.78 -13.72 -13.00
N SER A 5 16.04 -14.40 -12.13
CA SER A 5 16.09 -14.24 -10.68
C SER A 5 16.21 -15.62 -10.04
N THR A 6 16.91 -15.69 -8.91
CA THR A 6 17.00 -16.90 -8.07
C THR A 6 15.63 -17.32 -7.54
N HIS A 7 14.67 -16.39 -7.50
CA HIS A 7 13.31 -16.63 -7.03
C HIS A 7 12.30 -16.87 -8.17
N SER A 8 12.76 -16.86 -9.43
CA SER A 8 11.88 -17.17 -10.57
C SER A 8 11.25 -18.56 -10.44
N GLY A 9 10.04 -18.72 -10.97
CA GLY A 9 9.26 -19.94 -10.86
C GLY A 9 8.61 -20.17 -9.48
N TRP A 10 8.54 -19.14 -8.63
CA TRP A 10 7.87 -19.22 -7.33
C TRP A 10 6.42 -19.70 -7.47
N ARG A 11 5.73 -19.26 -8.53
CA ARG A 11 4.36 -19.67 -8.80
C ARG A 11 4.25 -21.17 -9.05
N SER A 12 5.19 -21.76 -9.78
CA SER A 12 5.21 -23.20 -10.06
C SER A 12 5.55 -24.04 -8.83
N ARG A 13 6.27 -23.45 -7.85
CA ARG A 13 6.54 -24.06 -6.54
C ARG A 13 5.38 -23.89 -5.57
N ALA A 14 4.54 -22.87 -5.76
CA ALA A 14 3.37 -22.65 -4.93
C ALA A 14 2.33 -23.75 -5.16
N THR A 15 1.61 -24.10 -4.09
CA THR A 15 0.58 -25.16 -4.16
C THR A 15 -0.81 -24.54 -4.18
N PRO A 16 -1.71 -24.94 -5.09
CA PRO A 16 -3.09 -24.45 -5.10
C PRO A 16 -3.78 -24.72 -3.76
N TYR A 17 -4.47 -23.70 -3.24
CA TYR A 17 -5.29 -23.83 -2.04
C TYR A 17 -6.72 -24.22 -2.44
N ASN A 18 -7.11 -25.46 -2.15
CA ASN A 18 -8.42 -26.02 -2.51
C ASN A 18 -9.48 -25.89 -1.40
N GLY A 19 -9.22 -25.09 -0.35
CA GLY A 19 -10.17 -24.86 0.74
C GLY A 19 -11.11 -23.68 0.46
N PRO A 20 -12.01 -23.36 1.41
CA PRO A 20 -12.78 -22.12 1.34
C PRO A 20 -11.83 -20.91 1.39
N THR A 21 -12.06 -19.89 0.57
CA THR A 21 -11.21 -18.68 0.52
C THR A 21 -10.85 -18.25 1.94
N PRO A 22 -9.54 -18.16 2.27
CA PRO A 22 -9.13 -17.77 3.61
C PRO A 22 -9.69 -16.38 3.94
N ASP A 23 -9.86 -16.08 5.22
CA ASP A 23 -10.27 -14.75 5.64
C ASP A 23 -9.12 -13.76 5.39
N LEU A 24 -9.22 -13.00 4.30
CA LEU A 24 -8.20 -12.07 3.84
C LEU A 24 -8.35 -10.75 4.59
N ALA A 25 -7.75 -10.65 5.78
CA ALA A 25 -7.75 -9.42 6.55
C ALA A 25 -6.70 -8.43 6.04
N ALA A 26 -7.01 -7.14 6.08
CA ALA A 26 -6.06 -6.08 5.71
C ALA A 26 -4.81 -6.05 6.62
N ALA A 27 -4.93 -6.52 7.87
CA ALA A 27 -3.81 -6.66 8.80
C ALA A 27 -2.80 -7.76 8.38
N GLU A 28 -3.25 -8.75 7.61
CA GLU A 28 -2.40 -9.85 7.15
C GLU A 28 -1.74 -9.56 5.81
N LEU A 29 -2.19 -8.54 5.08
CA LEU A 29 -1.58 -8.10 3.84
C LEU A 29 -0.12 -7.70 4.08
N LYS A 30 0.81 -8.28 3.32
CA LYS A 30 2.23 -7.89 3.33
C LYS A 30 2.54 -6.90 2.23
N PHE A 31 2.00 -7.14 1.04
CA PHE A 31 2.01 -6.21 -0.07
C PHE A 31 1.01 -6.64 -1.14
N ALA A 32 0.68 -5.71 -2.02
CA ALA A 32 -0.04 -6.03 -3.26
C ALA A 32 0.57 -5.30 -4.45
N VAL A 33 0.45 -5.91 -5.62
CA VAL A 33 0.76 -5.34 -6.91
C VAL A 33 -0.51 -5.27 -7.72
N LYS A 34 -0.83 -4.10 -8.25
CA LYS A 34 -1.91 -3.91 -9.22
C LYS A 34 -1.37 -3.35 -10.52
N ILE A 35 -2.07 -3.63 -11.61
CA ILE A 35 -1.83 -3.02 -12.90
C ILE A 35 -2.88 -1.92 -13.08
N SER A 36 -2.42 -0.71 -13.37
CA SER A 36 -3.26 0.44 -13.74
C SER A 36 -3.12 0.70 -15.23
N ALA A 37 -4.16 0.35 -15.99
CA ALA A 37 -4.24 0.54 -17.43
C ALA A 37 -5.40 1.50 -17.78
N PRO A 38 -5.46 2.04 -19.02
CA PRO A 38 -6.61 2.83 -19.45
C PRO A 38 -7.95 2.10 -19.35
N ALA A 39 -7.95 0.77 -19.46
CA ALA A 39 -9.13 -0.07 -19.34
C ALA A 39 -9.60 -0.29 -17.88
N GLY A 40 -8.80 0.09 -16.90
CA GLY A 40 -9.11 -0.09 -15.47
C GLY A 40 -7.89 -0.52 -14.65
N GLU A 41 -8.15 -0.71 -13.35
CA GLU A 41 -7.18 -1.26 -12.41
C GLU A 41 -7.56 -2.70 -12.07
N TYR A 42 -6.56 -3.58 -11.96
CA TYR A 42 -6.77 -4.96 -11.55
C TYR A 42 -5.57 -5.47 -10.73
N PRO A 43 -5.80 -6.33 -9.73
CA PRO A 43 -4.71 -6.89 -8.94
C PRO A 43 -3.94 -7.89 -9.80
N LEU A 44 -2.61 -7.83 -9.71
CA LEU A 44 -1.68 -8.75 -10.35
C LEU A 44 -1.22 -9.82 -9.34
N LEU A 45 -0.88 -9.39 -8.13
CA LEU A 45 -0.40 -10.24 -7.06
C LEU A 45 -0.77 -9.61 -5.71
N ALA A 46 -1.32 -10.38 -4.78
CA ALA A 46 -1.43 -9.95 -3.38
C ALA A 46 -0.87 -11.04 -2.46
N VAL A 47 -0.04 -10.67 -1.49
CA VAL A 47 0.61 -11.62 -0.58
C VAL A 47 0.17 -11.34 0.85
N PHE A 48 -0.29 -12.39 1.53
CA PHE A 48 -0.81 -12.36 2.89
C PHE A 48 -0.01 -13.32 3.76
N ALA A 49 0.23 -12.93 5.02
CA ALA A 49 0.58 -13.92 6.03
C ALA A 49 -0.64 -14.79 6.32
N GLY A 50 -0.39 -16.03 6.73
CA GLY A 50 -1.44 -16.85 7.30
C GLY A 50 -1.94 -16.23 8.60
N PRO A 51 -3.23 -16.41 8.96
CA PRO A 51 -3.70 -16.00 10.26
C PRO A 51 -2.78 -16.66 11.29
N SER A 52 -2.04 -15.84 12.04
CA SER A 52 -1.32 -16.34 13.20
C SER A 52 -2.43 -16.94 14.06
N SER A 53 -2.51 -18.26 14.13
CA SER A 53 -3.48 -18.94 14.99
C SER A 53 -3.13 -18.48 16.39
N SER A 54 -3.76 -17.38 16.83
CA SER A 54 -3.36 -16.65 18.02
C SER A 54 -3.59 -17.63 19.13
N SER A 55 -2.48 -18.22 19.54
CA SER A 55 -2.45 -19.38 20.37
C SER A 55 -2.92 -18.86 21.71
N THR A 56 -4.16 -19.15 22.08
CA THR A 56 -4.52 -19.29 23.48
C THR A 56 -3.39 -20.12 24.09
N PRO A 57 -2.57 -19.58 25.02
CA PRO A 57 -1.34 -20.21 25.50
C PRO A 57 -1.69 -21.46 26.31
N SER A 58 -2.03 -22.53 25.61
CA SER A 58 -2.55 -23.77 26.16
C SER A 58 -1.49 -24.83 25.92
N SER A 59 -0.51 -24.82 26.82
CA SER A 59 0.50 -25.86 27.01
C SER A 59 1.52 -26.06 25.86
N PRO A 60 2.83 -25.94 26.13
CA PRO A 60 3.88 -26.18 25.15
C PRO A 60 3.99 -27.69 24.85
N SER A 61 3.20 -28.17 23.88
CA SER A 61 3.41 -29.50 23.30
C SER A 61 4.51 -29.38 22.22
N PRO A 62 5.64 -30.10 22.31
CA PRO A 62 6.79 -30.00 21.39
C PRO A 62 6.54 -30.63 20.00
N SER A 63 5.29 -30.79 19.58
CA SER A 63 4.91 -31.40 18.32
C SER A 63 4.88 -30.36 17.20
N SER A 64 6.00 -30.30 16.46
CA SER A 64 6.24 -29.66 15.15
C SER A 64 5.51 -28.34 14.85
N PRO A 65 6.23 -27.23 14.56
CA PRO A 65 5.58 -26.00 14.12
C PRO A 65 4.71 -26.32 12.89
N SER A 66 3.40 -26.14 13.02
CA SER A 66 2.52 -26.20 11.85
C SER A 66 3.03 -25.12 10.89
N PRO A 67 3.34 -25.46 9.62
CA PRO A 67 3.88 -24.48 8.70
C PRO A 67 2.89 -23.33 8.59
N GLU A 68 3.33 -22.13 9.00
CA GLU A 68 2.56 -20.91 8.82
C GLU A 68 2.15 -20.84 7.34
N SER A 69 0.84 -20.86 7.09
CA SER A 69 0.33 -20.95 5.73
C SER A 69 0.32 -19.55 5.12
N ASN A 70 1.38 -19.18 4.42
CA ASN A 70 1.44 -17.92 3.69
C ASN A 70 0.72 -18.05 2.35
N PHE A 71 -0.07 -17.04 2.00
CA PHE A 71 -0.93 -17.07 0.82
C PHE A 71 -0.51 -16.02 -0.20
N ALA A 72 -0.55 -16.38 -1.47
CA ALA A 72 -0.53 -15.46 -2.60
C ALA A 72 -1.85 -15.57 -3.36
N ILE A 73 -2.34 -14.45 -3.85
CA ILE A 73 -3.47 -14.37 -4.76
C ILE A 73 -2.94 -13.86 -6.08
N ASP A 74 -3.14 -14.63 -7.13
CA ASP A 74 -2.67 -14.33 -8.48
C ASP A 74 -3.65 -13.40 -9.23
N ALA A 75 -3.32 -13.02 -10.46
CA ALA A 75 -4.16 -12.12 -11.27
C ALA A 75 -5.50 -12.75 -11.72
N LYS A 76 -5.68 -14.05 -11.49
CA LYS A 76 -6.90 -14.80 -11.75
C LYS A 76 -7.70 -15.03 -10.47
N GLY A 77 -7.24 -14.55 -9.31
CA GLY A 77 -7.92 -14.78 -8.03
C GLY A 77 -7.67 -16.18 -7.47
N HIS A 78 -6.74 -16.96 -8.03
CA HIS A 78 -6.37 -18.23 -7.43
C HIS A 78 -5.59 -18.00 -6.14
N VAL A 79 -6.00 -18.67 -5.07
CA VAL A 79 -5.29 -18.69 -3.80
C VAL A 79 -4.21 -19.78 -3.86
N LEU A 80 -2.97 -19.38 -3.66
CA LEU A 80 -1.78 -20.23 -3.71
C LEU A 80 -1.12 -20.22 -2.33
N ARG A 81 -0.73 -21.39 -1.82
CA ARG A 81 0.16 -21.47 -0.64
C ARG A 81 1.60 -21.30 -1.11
N LEU A 82 2.27 -20.28 -0.59
CA LEU A 82 3.67 -20.01 -0.90
C LEU A 82 4.59 -20.93 -0.09
N ALA A 83 5.70 -21.34 -0.70
CA ALA A 83 6.82 -21.89 0.04
C ALA A 83 7.37 -20.81 1.00
N PRO A 84 7.82 -21.17 2.21
CA PRO A 84 8.35 -20.20 3.17
C PRO A 84 9.51 -19.35 2.61
N GLU A 85 10.37 -19.96 1.79
CA GLU A 85 11.50 -19.30 1.14
C GLU A 85 11.03 -18.23 0.14
N ASP A 86 10.00 -18.56 -0.66
CA ASP A 86 9.43 -17.65 -1.66
C ASP A 86 8.68 -16.50 -1.00
N PHE A 87 7.90 -16.78 0.06
CA PHE A 87 7.24 -15.74 0.86
C PHE A 87 8.25 -14.76 1.46
N THR A 88 9.34 -15.29 2.05
CA THR A 88 10.40 -14.49 2.66
C THR A 88 11.07 -13.62 1.61
N ALA A 89 11.44 -14.19 0.45
CA ALA A 89 12.10 -13.47 -0.63
C ALA A 89 11.23 -12.36 -1.22
N LEU A 90 9.97 -12.65 -1.55
CA LEU A 90 9.03 -11.68 -2.11
C LEU A 90 8.76 -10.53 -1.14
N THR A 91 8.56 -10.83 0.15
CA THR A 91 8.32 -9.81 1.18
C THR A 91 9.57 -8.98 1.43
N ALA A 92 10.76 -9.59 1.43
CA ALA A 92 12.02 -8.87 1.56
C ALA A 92 12.25 -7.90 0.39
N LEU A 93 11.95 -8.31 -0.85
CA LEU A 93 12.02 -7.44 -2.02
C LEU A 93 11.02 -6.27 -1.94
N ALA A 94 9.77 -6.55 -1.56
CA ALA A 94 8.75 -5.50 -1.39
C ALA A 94 9.19 -4.47 -0.33
N ARG A 95 9.72 -4.92 0.80
CA ARG A 95 10.28 -4.05 1.86
C ARG A 95 11.53 -3.30 1.40
N GLY A 96 12.39 -3.93 0.61
CA GLY A 96 13.55 -3.27 0.00
C GLY A 96 13.12 -2.12 -0.91
N VAL A 97 12.04 -2.31 -1.68
CA VAL A 97 11.45 -1.24 -2.49
C VAL A 97 10.84 -0.14 -1.61
N ASP A 98 10.18 -0.49 -0.51
CA ASP A 98 9.62 0.47 0.45
C ASP A 98 10.70 1.33 1.12
N ALA A 99 11.80 0.70 1.55
CA ALA A 99 12.93 1.36 2.18
C ALA A 99 13.63 2.39 1.27
N MET A 100 13.49 2.26 -0.06
CA MET A 100 13.99 3.28 -0.99
C MET A 100 13.26 4.62 -0.85
N HIS A 101 11.98 4.60 -0.45
CA HIS A 101 11.26 5.84 -0.14
C HIS A 101 11.83 6.53 1.10
N ASP A 102 12.12 5.76 2.15
CA ASP A 102 12.72 6.30 3.38
C ASP A 102 14.14 6.85 3.12
N ALA A 103 14.87 6.24 2.19
CA ALA A 103 16.18 6.70 1.76
C ALA A 103 16.14 7.92 0.81
N GLY A 104 14.95 8.41 0.43
CA GLY A 104 14.81 9.50 -0.55
C GLY A 104 15.17 9.12 -1.99
N VAL A 105 15.37 7.82 -2.25
CA VAL A 105 15.70 7.29 -3.58
C VAL A 105 14.39 7.06 -4.35
N TYR A 106 13.66 8.13 -4.59
CA TYR A 106 12.43 8.11 -5.38
C TYR A 106 12.20 9.43 -6.09
N ASP A 107 11.43 9.39 -7.19
CA ASP A 107 11.01 10.58 -7.91
C ASP A 107 9.93 11.33 -7.09
N ALA A 108 10.37 12.24 -6.22
CA ALA A 108 9.49 13.03 -5.37
C ALA A 108 8.56 13.93 -6.20
N GLU A 109 9.05 14.49 -7.31
CA GLU A 109 8.27 15.31 -8.23
C GLU A 109 7.10 14.52 -8.84
N ARG A 110 7.32 13.23 -9.11
CA ARG A 110 6.31 12.32 -9.67
C ARG A 110 5.68 11.39 -8.65
N ARG A 111 5.75 11.72 -7.35
CA ARG A 111 5.09 10.98 -6.27
C ARG A 111 5.44 9.47 -6.27
N GLY A 112 6.71 9.13 -6.50
CA GLY A 112 7.20 7.76 -6.50
C GLY A 112 6.86 6.95 -7.76
N ALA A 113 6.62 7.63 -8.89
CA ALA A 113 6.38 7.00 -10.19
C ALA A 113 7.64 6.98 -11.07
N TRP A 114 8.24 5.81 -11.21
CA TRP A 114 9.33 5.55 -12.14
C TRP A 114 8.80 5.41 -13.56
N ARG A 115 9.54 5.88 -14.55
CA ARG A 115 9.15 5.76 -15.97
C ARG A 115 10.24 5.12 -16.79
N VAL A 116 10.03 3.88 -17.20
CA VAL A 116 10.92 3.17 -18.13
C VAL A 116 10.69 3.71 -19.54
N LYS A 117 11.78 3.92 -20.28
CA LYS A 117 11.77 4.36 -21.68
C LYS A 117 11.05 3.32 -22.53
N SER A 118 10.05 3.72 -23.29
CA SER A 118 9.28 2.79 -24.13
C SER A 118 8.89 3.47 -25.44
N PRO A 119 8.96 2.77 -26.59
CA PRO A 119 8.44 3.31 -27.85
C PRO A 119 6.90 3.39 -27.85
N ILE A 120 6.22 2.78 -26.88
CA ILE A 120 4.76 2.76 -26.77
C ILE A 120 4.34 3.62 -25.57
N THR A 121 3.51 4.63 -25.84
CA THR A 121 3.02 5.62 -24.86
C THR A 121 1.75 5.20 -24.12
N CYS A 122 1.15 4.06 -24.48
CA CYS A 122 -0.07 3.52 -23.87
C CYS A 122 0.20 2.26 -23.04
N ARG A 123 1.30 2.23 -22.28
CA ARG A 123 1.65 1.10 -21.43
C ARG A 123 1.01 1.25 -20.04
N PRO A 124 0.70 0.15 -19.35
CA PRO A 124 0.16 0.24 -18.01
C PRO A 124 1.24 0.62 -16.98
N PHE A 125 0.79 1.04 -15.80
CA PHE A 125 1.62 1.15 -14.61
C PHE A 125 1.53 -0.12 -13.78
N HIS A 126 2.67 -0.63 -13.35
CA HIS A 126 2.72 -1.58 -12.25
C HIS A 126 2.81 -0.80 -10.94
N VAL A 127 1.93 -1.08 -10.00
CA VAL A 127 1.80 -0.32 -8.75
C VAL A 127 1.93 -1.28 -7.58
N LEU A 128 3.04 -1.16 -6.85
CA LEU A 128 3.26 -1.82 -5.56
C LEU A 128 2.61 -0.99 -4.45
N LEU A 129 1.88 -1.67 -3.58
CA LEU A 129 1.22 -1.17 -2.38
C LEU A 129 1.77 -1.92 -1.18
N VAL A 130 2.38 -1.20 -0.23
CA VAL A 130 2.95 -1.77 1.00
C VAL A 130 2.24 -1.16 2.21
N PRO A 131 1.59 -1.97 3.08
CA PRO A 131 1.01 -1.47 4.32
C PRO A 131 2.05 -0.81 5.21
N GLN A 132 1.72 0.37 5.72
CA GLN A 132 2.56 1.10 6.66
C GLN A 132 2.09 0.86 8.09
N PRO A 133 3.00 0.75 9.07
CA PRO A 133 2.62 0.65 10.46
C PRO A 133 1.84 1.90 10.90
N PRO A 134 0.84 1.76 11.79
CA PRO A 134 -0.02 2.88 12.21
C PRO A 134 0.77 4.04 12.85
N GLU A 135 1.92 3.74 13.47
CA GLU A 135 2.81 4.74 14.07
C GLU A 135 3.42 5.69 13.03
N SER A 136 3.75 5.18 11.84
CA SER A 136 4.26 6.03 10.74
C SER A 136 3.18 7.00 10.25
N ALA A 137 1.92 6.56 10.21
CA ALA A 137 0.79 7.41 9.85
C ALA A 137 0.54 8.52 10.89
N ALA A 138 0.64 8.19 12.18
CA ALA A 138 0.45 9.16 13.26
C ALA A 138 1.50 10.29 13.22
N VAL A 139 2.78 9.96 12.96
CA VAL A 139 3.84 10.96 12.81
C VAL A 139 3.63 11.83 11.58
N ALA A 140 3.21 11.25 10.44
CA ALA A 140 2.93 12.01 9.23
C ALA A 140 1.75 12.99 9.40
N VAL A 141 0.68 12.58 10.10
CA VAL A 141 -0.48 13.45 10.39
C VAL A 141 -0.09 14.58 11.34
N ALA A 142 0.69 14.29 12.38
CA ALA A 142 1.19 15.32 13.30
C ALA A 142 2.10 16.34 12.58
N ALA A 143 2.99 15.89 11.70
CA ALA A 143 3.86 16.77 10.91
C ALA A 143 3.07 17.65 9.93
N ALA A 144 2.03 17.11 9.29
CA ALA A 144 1.16 17.88 8.40
C ALA A 144 0.32 18.94 9.14
N GLN A 145 -0.08 18.68 10.39
CA GLN A 145 -0.80 19.66 11.22
C GLN A 145 0.07 20.83 11.69
N GLU A 146 1.37 20.61 11.92
CA GLU A 146 2.29 21.68 12.33
C GLU A 146 2.67 22.62 11.16
N LEU A 147 2.73 22.11 9.92
CA LEU A 147 2.96 22.92 8.71
C LEU A 147 1.79 23.83 8.31
N GLY A 148 0.60 23.62 8.88
CA GLY A 148 -0.59 24.46 8.66
C GLY A 148 -0.77 25.59 9.66
N LYS A 149 0.13 25.76 10.64
CA LYS A 149 0.14 26.90 11.55
C LYS A 149 1.10 27.96 11.00
N ASP A 150 0.59 28.82 10.13
CA ASP A 150 1.29 30.06 9.81
C ASP A 150 1.57 30.84 11.11
N PRO A 151 2.81 31.31 11.34
CA PRO A 151 3.08 32.32 12.35
C PRO A 151 2.44 33.64 11.87
N VAL A 152 1.19 33.87 12.27
CA VAL A 152 0.59 35.21 12.27
C VAL A 152 1.29 36.02 13.35
N GLU A 153 2.49 36.53 13.09
CA GLU A 153 3.02 37.67 13.82
C GLU A 153 3.89 38.54 12.90
N GLY A 154 3.41 39.76 12.64
CA GLY A 154 4.31 40.88 12.40
C GLY A 154 4.37 41.48 10.99
N LEU A 155 3.24 41.63 10.27
CA LEU A 155 3.17 42.73 9.30
C LEU A 155 2.74 44.00 10.04
N GLY A 156 3.71 44.89 10.24
CA GLY A 156 3.49 46.24 10.73
C GLY A 156 2.59 47.04 9.78
N ASP A 157 1.59 47.67 10.38
CA ASP A 157 0.73 48.72 9.82
C ASP A 157 1.58 49.91 9.31
N PRO A 158 1.22 50.50 8.16
CA PRO A 158 0.87 51.92 8.27
C PRO A 158 -0.39 52.33 7.49
N ALA A 159 -1.25 53.05 8.22
CA ALA A 159 -2.08 54.17 7.78
C ALA A 159 -3.44 53.89 7.09
N ARG A 160 -4.40 53.48 7.92
CA ARG A 160 -5.66 54.19 8.25
C ARG A 160 -6.13 55.37 7.35
N ALA A 161 -7.20 55.14 6.59
CA ALA A 161 -8.23 56.13 6.24
C ALA A 161 -9.62 55.42 6.31
N SER A 162 -10.33 55.56 7.43
CA SER A 162 -11.51 56.43 7.63
C SER A 162 -12.79 56.01 6.90
N GLY A 163 -13.77 55.54 7.70
CA GLY A 163 -15.16 55.97 7.56
C GLY A 163 -16.20 54.89 7.24
N GLY A 164 -17.13 54.65 8.19
CA GLY A 164 -18.50 54.24 7.86
C GLY A 164 -19.11 53.20 8.81
N PRO A 165 -20.41 53.31 9.18
CA PRO A 165 -20.83 53.03 10.54
C PRO A 165 -21.70 51.78 10.73
N ALA A 166 -21.60 51.26 11.95
CA ALA A 166 -22.65 50.74 12.83
C ALA A 166 -23.92 50.12 12.21
N SER A 167 -24.13 48.84 12.52
CA SER A 167 -25.45 48.40 12.98
C SER A 167 -25.32 47.25 13.96
N ALA A 168 -25.76 47.53 15.19
CA ALA A 168 -25.90 46.61 16.29
C ALA A 168 -26.95 45.54 15.98
N ARG A 169 -26.74 44.32 16.49
CA ARG A 169 -27.85 43.49 16.97
C ARG A 169 -27.37 42.55 18.08
N ALA A 170 -28.05 42.70 19.20
CA ALA A 170 -27.82 42.08 20.47
C ALA A 170 -28.53 40.72 20.59
N GLU A 171 -28.17 40.02 21.67
CA GLU A 171 -28.97 39.02 22.41
C GLU A 171 -29.20 37.65 21.75
N ALA A 172 -28.64 36.61 22.37
CA ALA A 172 -29.36 35.85 23.39
C ALA A 172 -28.42 34.85 24.07
N ILE A 173 -28.36 34.93 25.40
CA ILE A 173 -27.73 33.96 26.28
C ILE A 173 -28.78 32.88 26.54
N ALA A 174 -28.53 31.66 26.07
CA ALA A 174 -29.33 30.48 26.40
C ALA A 174 -28.50 29.60 27.34
N GLU A 175 -28.97 29.49 28.58
CA GLU A 175 -28.44 28.57 29.59
C GLU A 175 -28.76 27.12 29.15
N GLY A 176 -27.72 26.42 28.70
CA GLY A 176 -27.78 25.03 28.29
C GLY A 176 -27.52 24.09 29.46
N GLU A 177 -28.57 23.37 29.82
CA GLU A 177 -28.67 22.27 30.78
C GLU A 177 -27.51 21.25 30.66
N LEU A 178 -26.74 21.07 31.73
CA LEU A 178 -25.68 20.07 31.86
C LEU A 178 -26.31 18.67 32.05
N SER A 179 -26.77 18.08 30.96
CA SER A 179 -27.18 16.68 30.94
C SER A 179 -25.93 15.80 30.90
N ALA A 180 -25.71 15.04 31.97
CA ALA A 180 -24.66 14.05 32.06
C ALA A 180 -24.91 12.94 31.03
N VAL A 181 -24.34 13.10 29.84
CA VAL A 181 -24.22 12.05 28.85
C VAL A 181 -23.27 11.00 29.41
N GLU A 182 -23.82 9.89 29.88
CA GLU A 182 -23.10 8.62 29.96
C GLU A 182 -22.68 8.25 28.53
N GLY A 183 -21.48 8.68 28.15
CA GLY A 183 -20.91 8.41 26.85
C GLY A 183 -20.66 6.90 26.73
N THR A 184 -21.57 6.20 26.06
CA THR A 184 -21.31 4.86 25.55
C THR A 184 -19.98 4.92 24.80
N PRO A 185 -18.95 4.15 25.19
CA PRO A 185 -17.68 4.15 24.48
C PRO A 185 -17.97 3.75 23.05
N THR A 186 -17.86 4.71 22.12
CA THR A 186 -17.94 4.44 20.70
C THR A 186 -16.95 3.32 20.39
N PRO A 187 -17.38 2.25 19.69
CA PRO A 187 -16.47 1.21 19.25
C PRO A 187 -15.27 1.86 18.58
N VAL A 188 -14.08 1.61 19.09
CA VAL A 188 -12.85 2.12 18.49
C VAL A 188 -12.75 1.45 17.12
N GLU A 189 -13.08 2.18 16.06
CA GLU A 189 -12.90 1.68 14.71
C GLU A 189 -11.42 1.36 14.50
N ASP A 190 -11.14 0.16 13.99
CA ASP A 190 -9.77 -0.21 13.65
C ASP A 190 -9.20 0.83 12.68
N PRO A 191 -8.00 1.39 12.93
CA PRO A 191 -7.42 2.37 12.04
C PRO A 191 -7.24 1.77 10.64
N LYS A 192 -7.82 2.44 9.64
CA LYS A 192 -7.68 2.06 8.23
C LYS A 192 -6.18 2.00 7.88
N PRO A 193 -5.67 0.88 7.33
CA PRO A 193 -4.25 0.78 7.01
C PRO A 193 -3.89 1.77 5.90
N THR A 194 -2.86 2.57 6.13
CA THR A 194 -2.28 3.44 5.12
C THR A 194 -1.36 2.62 4.22
N LEU A 195 -1.64 2.58 2.92
CA LEU A 195 -0.81 1.88 1.93
C LEU A 195 0.17 2.86 1.27
N ARG A 196 1.48 2.61 1.40
CA ARG A 196 2.50 3.35 0.63
C ARG A 196 2.53 2.82 -0.80
N ARG A 197 2.68 3.74 -1.77
CA ARG A 197 2.59 3.44 -3.20
C ARG A 197 3.93 3.66 -3.91
N THR A 198 4.37 2.65 -4.64
CA THR A 198 5.49 2.75 -5.60
C THR A 198 5.00 2.31 -6.98
N SER A 199 5.27 3.07 -8.03
CA SER A 199 4.78 2.70 -9.37
C SER A 199 5.84 2.77 -10.45
N VAL A 200 5.75 1.87 -11.43
CA VAL A 200 6.64 1.81 -12.59
C VAL A 200 5.79 1.81 -13.86
N TYR A 201 5.92 2.87 -14.63
CA TYR A 201 5.32 2.99 -15.96
C TYR A 201 6.12 2.22 -16.99
N ALA A 202 5.41 1.50 -17.86
CA ALA A 202 5.99 0.78 -19.00
C ALA A 202 7.08 -0.24 -18.62
N PHE A 203 6.96 -0.84 -17.42
CA PHE A 203 7.83 -1.90 -16.98
C PHE A 203 7.90 -3.04 -18.01
N LYS A 204 9.12 -3.54 -18.23
CA LYS A 204 9.44 -4.77 -18.96
C LYS A 204 10.71 -5.35 -18.39
N LYS A 205 10.77 -6.67 -18.24
CA LYS A 205 11.95 -7.38 -17.69
C LYS A 205 13.23 -7.10 -18.46
N GLU A 206 13.14 -6.88 -19.77
CA GLU A 206 14.30 -6.70 -20.66
C GLU A 206 14.77 -5.24 -20.77
N ASN A 207 14.05 -4.30 -20.14
CA ASN A 207 14.36 -2.88 -20.26
C ASN A 207 14.22 -2.16 -18.91
N ALA A 208 15.35 -1.69 -18.41
CA ALA A 208 15.43 -0.91 -17.19
C ALA A 208 15.81 0.57 -17.45
N GLU A 209 16.01 1.01 -18.70
CA GLU A 209 16.43 2.39 -18.97
C GLU A 209 15.32 3.38 -18.57
N LEU A 210 15.64 4.36 -17.73
CA LEU A 210 14.68 5.38 -17.32
C LEU A 210 14.51 6.42 -18.44
N SER A 211 13.27 6.84 -18.67
CA SER A 211 12.94 7.93 -19.60
C SER A 211 13.41 9.30 -19.13
N THR A 212 13.52 9.49 -17.82
CA THR A 212 14.11 10.66 -17.18
C THR A 212 14.97 10.14 -16.03
N PRO A 213 16.26 10.53 -15.93
CA PRO A 213 17.07 10.15 -14.78
C PRO A 213 16.45 10.64 -13.46
N VAL A 214 16.60 9.87 -12.40
CA VAL A 214 16.16 10.22 -11.04
C VAL A 214 17.41 10.35 -10.17
N GLY A 215 17.86 11.58 -9.93
CA GLY A 215 19.19 11.83 -9.39
C GLY A 215 20.27 11.30 -10.33
N GLU A 216 21.14 10.42 -9.83
CA GLU A 216 22.19 9.76 -10.62
C GLU A 216 21.72 8.48 -11.33
N LEU A 217 20.50 8.02 -11.04
CA LEU A 217 19.97 6.79 -11.62
C LEU A 217 19.48 7.04 -13.04
N THR A 218 20.12 6.38 -14.00
CA THR A 218 19.68 6.30 -15.40
C THR A 218 18.96 4.99 -15.71
N GLN A 219 19.01 4.03 -14.78
CA GLN A 219 18.33 2.75 -14.86
C GLN A 219 17.43 2.54 -13.64
N LEU A 220 16.40 1.74 -13.83
CA LEU A 220 15.50 1.31 -12.77
C LEU A 220 16.32 0.50 -11.74
N PRO A 221 16.21 0.79 -10.44
CA PRO A 221 16.87 0.02 -9.39
C PRO A 221 16.66 -1.49 -9.55
N ALA A 222 17.71 -2.28 -9.34
CA ALA A 222 17.67 -3.74 -9.53
C ALA A 222 16.56 -4.39 -8.69
N ALA A 223 16.32 -3.92 -7.47
CA ALA A 223 15.24 -4.40 -6.61
C ALA A 223 13.84 -4.22 -7.24
N LEU A 224 13.59 -3.10 -7.93
CA LEU A 224 12.33 -2.87 -8.66
C LEU A 224 12.22 -3.80 -9.87
N VAL A 225 13.31 -3.96 -10.63
CA VAL A 225 13.35 -4.86 -11.79
C VAL A 225 13.07 -6.30 -11.37
N GLU A 226 13.73 -6.76 -10.31
CA GLU A 226 13.55 -8.11 -9.77
C GLU A 226 12.13 -8.29 -9.22
N PHE A 227 11.66 -7.38 -8.37
CA PHE A 227 10.34 -7.48 -7.76
C PHE A 227 9.20 -7.50 -8.78
N PHE A 228 9.13 -6.52 -9.69
CA PHE A 228 8.07 -6.50 -10.71
C PHE A 228 8.22 -7.64 -11.71
N GLY A 229 9.45 -8.09 -11.95
CA GLY A 229 9.69 -9.28 -12.77
C GLY A 229 9.08 -10.55 -12.17
N LEU A 230 9.22 -10.74 -10.86
CA LEU A 230 8.58 -11.85 -10.13
C LEU A 230 7.06 -11.67 -10.02
N ALA A 231 6.57 -10.44 -9.85
CA ALA A 231 5.13 -10.16 -9.79
C ALA A 231 4.40 -10.50 -11.11
N GLU A 232 5.03 -10.29 -12.27
CA GLU A 232 4.44 -10.68 -13.57
C GLU A 232 4.22 -12.20 -13.69
N GLU A 233 4.94 -13.04 -12.94
CA GLU A 233 4.67 -14.49 -12.91
C GLU A 233 3.28 -14.80 -12.32
N ALA A 234 2.71 -13.90 -11.52
CA ALA A 234 1.37 -14.01 -10.96
C ALA A 234 0.24 -13.85 -12.01
N GLN A 235 0.54 -13.47 -13.25
CA GLN A 235 -0.50 -13.32 -14.27
C GLN A 235 -1.23 -14.63 -14.57
N GLY A 236 -0.43 -15.69 -14.77
CA GLY A 236 -0.77 -17.05 -15.20
C GLY A 236 -2.08 -17.29 -15.93
N GLU A 237 -2.61 -18.49 -15.75
CA GLU A 237 -3.56 -19.10 -16.70
C GLU A 237 -4.84 -19.54 -15.99
N GLY A 238 -5.93 -19.64 -16.77
CA GLY A 238 -7.24 -20.05 -16.26
C GLY A 238 -8.29 -18.93 -16.27
N GLU A 239 -9.48 -19.32 -15.84
CA GLU A 239 -10.62 -18.44 -15.62
C GLU A 239 -10.41 -17.61 -14.34
N ALA A 240 -10.89 -16.37 -14.36
CA ALA A 240 -10.73 -15.48 -13.22
C ALA A 240 -11.84 -15.71 -12.18
N ASP A 241 -11.45 -15.95 -10.93
CA ASP A 241 -12.31 -15.91 -9.76
C ASP A 241 -12.61 -14.46 -9.40
N LYS A 242 -13.72 -13.94 -9.93
CA LYS A 242 -14.15 -12.56 -9.74
C LYS A 242 -14.43 -12.24 -8.28
N GLU A 243 -14.95 -13.19 -7.51
CA GLU A 243 -15.30 -12.96 -6.10
C GLU A 243 -14.05 -12.68 -5.27
N VAL A 244 -12.99 -13.48 -5.46
CA VAL A 244 -11.71 -13.24 -4.78
C VAL A 244 -11.08 -11.92 -5.24
N LEU A 245 -11.11 -11.63 -6.54
CA LEU A 245 -10.55 -10.38 -7.07
C LEU A 245 -11.28 -9.14 -6.56
N ASP A 246 -12.61 -9.19 -6.44
CA ASP A 246 -13.42 -8.10 -5.90
C ASP A 246 -13.12 -7.88 -4.42
N LYS A 247 -12.97 -8.95 -3.63
CA LYS A 247 -12.53 -8.86 -2.23
C LYS A 247 -11.16 -8.22 -2.09
N VAL A 248 -10.18 -8.63 -2.91
CA VAL A 248 -8.84 -8.01 -2.90
C VAL A 248 -8.94 -6.52 -3.30
N ASN A 249 -9.73 -6.17 -4.31
CA ASN A 249 -9.90 -4.78 -4.72
C ASN A 249 -10.58 -3.92 -3.66
N ALA A 250 -11.58 -4.44 -2.95
CA ALA A 250 -12.21 -3.77 -1.82
C ALA A 250 -11.16 -3.50 -0.72
N LEU A 251 -10.37 -4.53 -0.37
CA LEU A 251 -9.29 -4.41 0.60
C LEU A 251 -8.26 -3.34 0.20
N LEU A 252 -7.84 -3.30 -1.07
CA LEU A 252 -6.88 -2.31 -1.57
C LEU A 252 -7.44 -0.87 -1.64
N ARG A 253 -8.76 -0.71 -1.69
CA ARG A 253 -9.46 0.58 -1.53
C ARG A 253 -9.71 0.93 -0.07
N GLY A 254 -9.51 -0.03 0.83
CA GLY A 254 -9.89 0.02 2.23
C GLY A 254 -11.40 0.19 2.41
N GLU A 255 -12.16 -0.51 1.56
CA GLU A 255 -13.59 -0.78 1.70
C GLU A 255 -13.70 -2.10 2.50
N ARG A 256 -14.42 -2.09 3.63
CA ARG A 256 -14.76 -3.28 4.43
C ARG A 256 -16.21 -3.66 4.17
#